data_AF-X1E4N0-F1
#
_entry.id   AF-X1E4N0-F1
#
_cell.length_a   1.000
_cell.length_b   1.000
_cell.length_c   1.000
_cell.angle_alpha   90.00
_cell.angle_beta   90.00
_cell.angle_gamma   90.00
#
_symmetry.space_group_name_H-M   'P 1'
#
loop_
_entity.id
_entity.type
_entity.pdbx_description
1 polymer ?
#
loop_
_entity_poly.entity_id
_entity_poly.type
_entity_poly.pdbx_seq_one_letter_code
_entity_poly.pdbx_strand_id
1 'polypeptide(L)'
;MIKERENEGRTIVRRQKENPECLASGCLEELQLKGLKKVSERVYHKVPFYKEAFRANGVKPEDIKNLKDLKRIPFTTREDLRARYPYGFLASPLSSLVRLHTSTGTTGKPKAVLFTQKDIDQAAQLITRSMKMTGAGPEDVFQNMMSYGLFTGGL
;
A
#
# COMPACT_ATOMS: atom_id res chain seq x y z
N MET A 1 -33.94 31.79 8.45
CA MET A 1 -32.72 32.22 7.72
C MET A 1 -31.54 31.47 8.31
N ILE A 2 -30.85 30.80 7.40
CA ILE A 2 -29.63 29.98 7.42
C ILE A 2 -28.86 29.90 8.76
N LYS A 3 -28.86 28.70 9.35
CA LYS A 3 -27.86 28.25 10.34
C LYS A 3 -26.55 28.04 9.60
N GLU A 4 -25.53 28.84 9.93
CA GLU A 4 -24.14 28.55 9.58
C GLU A 4 -23.76 27.20 10.20
N ARG A 5 -23.36 26.24 9.36
CA ARG A 5 -22.70 25.02 9.82
C ARG A 5 -21.21 25.31 9.86
N GLU A 6 -20.66 25.37 11.06
CA GLU A 6 -19.23 25.31 11.28
C GLU A 6 -18.69 24.02 10.66
N ASN A 7 -17.89 24.19 9.63
CA ASN A 7 -17.16 23.12 8.98
C ASN A 7 -15.93 22.87 9.86
N GLU A 8 -16.02 21.89 10.76
CA GLU A 8 -14.88 21.39 11.53
C GLU A 8 -13.84 20.84 10.55
N GLY A 9 -12.97 21.74 10.08
CA GLY A 9 -11.75 21.40 9.40
C GLY A 9 -10.95 20.51 10.34
N ARG A 10 -10.92 19.21 10.04
CA ARG A 10 -9.91 18.31 10.59
C ARG A 10 -8.55 18.83 10.15
N THR A 11 -7.96 19.70 10.96
CA THR A 11 -6.54 19.97 10.94
C THR A 11 -5.88 18.64 11.20
N ILE A 12 -5.47 17.96 10.13
CA ILE A 12 -4.58 16.82 10.22
C ILE A 12 -3.29 17.41 10.78
N VAL A 13 -3.13 17.34 12.10
CA VAL A 13 -1.87 17.62 12.77
C VAL A 13 -0.85 16.68 12.14
N ARG A 14 -0.11 17.19 11.14
CA ARG A 14 1.00 16.48 10.51
C ARG A 14 2.04 16.33 11.58
N ARG A 15 2.00 15.19 12.30
CA ARG A 15 3.12 14.73 13.11
C ARG A 15 4.33 14.76 12.17
N GLN A 16 5.25 15.71 12.38
CA GLN A 16 6.49 15.80 11.61
C GLN A 16 7.29 14.54 11.89
N LYS A 17 7.03 13.51 11.10
CA LYS A 17 8.03 12.48 10.82
C LYS A 17 9.06 13.15 9.91
N GLU A 18 10.33 12.90 10.18
CA GLU A 18 11.45 13.25 9.31
C GLU A 18 11.06 13.02 7.84
N ASN A 19 11.43 13.96 6.97
CA ASN A 19 11.13 13.86 5.54
C ASN A 19 11.87 12.64 4.97
N PRO A 20 11.18 11.55 4.57
CA PRO A 20 11.83 10.34 4.09
C PRO A 20 12.62 10.58 2.79
N GLU A 21 12.35 11.66 2.06
CA GLU A 21 13.04 12.03 0.83
C GLU A 21 14.47 12.53 1.06
N CYS A 22 14.80 12.93 2.28
CA CYS A 22 16.10 13.51 2.64
C CYS A 22 16.84 12.71 3.73
N LEU A 23 16.44 11.46 3.96
CA LEU A 23 17.11 10.61 4.95
C LEU A 23 18.51 10.21 4.47
N ALA A 24 19.47 10.19 5.39
CA ALA A 24 20.75 9.55 5.15
C ALA A 24 20.55 8.04 4.87
N SER A 25 21.44 7.44 4.06
CA SER A 25 21.29 6.05 3.61
C SER A 25 21.11 5.05 4.75
N GLY A 26 21.86 5.20 5.85
CA GLY A 26 21.70 4.34 7.03
C GLY A 26 20.31 4.42 7.67
N CYS A 27 19.77 5.64 7.82
CA CYS A 27 18.43 5.85 8.36
C CYS A 27 17.34 5.32 7.42
N LEU A 28 17.56 5.39 6.10
CA LEU A 28 16.65 4.80 5.11
C LEU A 28 16.64 3.28 5.20
N GLU A 29 17.80 2.63 5.29
CA GLU A 29 17.91 1.17 5.44
C GLU A 29 17.23 0.67 6.71
N GLU A 30 17.38 1.38 7.83
CA GLU A 30 16.70 1.06 9.09
C GLU A 30 15.17 1.16 8.95
N LEU A 31 14.68 2.23 8.31
CA LEU A 31 13.26 2.41 8.04
C LEU A 31 12.70 1.28 7.15
N GLN A 32 13.43 0.91 6.10
CA GLN A 32 13.08 -0.19 5.20
C GLN A 32 13.06 -1.53 5.92
N LEU A 33 14.09 -1.84 6.73
CA LEU A 33 14.16 -3.09 7.49
C LEU A 33 13.02 -3.21 8.50
N LYS A 34 12.71 -2.11 9.20
CA LYS A 34 11.56 -2.04 10.11
C LYS A 34 10.24 -2.28 9.38
N GLY A 35 10.07 -1.71 8.19
CA GLY A 35 8.93 -1.95 7.31
C GLY A 35 8.82 -3.41 6.88
N LEU A 36 9.93 -3.98 6.40
CA LEU A 36 10.00 -5.36 5.92
C LEU A 36 9.64 -6.37 7.01
N LYS A 37 10.23 -6.23 8.21
CA LYS A 37 9.90 -7.07 9.38
C LYS A 37 8.40 -7.00 9.70
N LYS A 38 7.84 -5.79 9.76
CA LYS A 38 6.43 -5.57 10.06
C LYS A 38 5.49 -6.19 9.03
N VAL A 39 5.80 -6.06 7.74
CA VAL A 39 4.98 -6.63 6.67
C VAL A 39 5.08 -8.16 6.70
N SER A 40 6.29 -8.70 6.84
CA SER A 40 6.53 -10.16 6.87
C SER A 40 5.79 -10.83 8.02
N GLU A 41 5.88 -10.25 9.22
CA GLU A 41 5.12 -10.69 10.39
C GLU A 41 3.62 -10.68 10.12
N ARG A 42 3.11 -9.56 9.62
CA ARG A 42 1.67 -9.40 9.35
C ARG A 42 1.16 -10.44 8.36
N VAL A 43 1.86 -10.63 7.23
CA VAL A 43 1.37 -11.53 6.19
C VAL A 43 1.53 -12.99 6.58
N TYR A 44 2.59 -13.35 7.31
CA TYR A 44 2.79 -14.70 7.84
C TYR A 44 1.63 -15.13 8.76
N HIS A 45 1.14 -14.22 9.59
CA HIS A 45 0.06 -14.52 10.54
C HIS A 45 -1.35 -14.38 9.95
N LYS A 46 -1.55 -13.48 8.99
CA LYS A 46 -2.90 -13.13 8.51
C LYS A 46 -3.27 -13.72 7.16
N VAL A 47 -2.31 -14.15 6.36
CA VAL A 47 -2.55 -14.59 4.99
C VAL A 47 -2.11 -16.05 4.83
N PRO A 48 -3.05 -17.01 4.67
CA PRO A 48 -2.72 -18.43 4.58
C PRO A 48 -1.65 -18.75 3.53
N PHE A 49 -1.74 -18.11 2.34
CA PHE A 49 -0.74 -18.25 1.29
C PHE A 49 0.68 -17.94 1.77
N TYR A 50 0.89 -16.80 2.43
CA TYR A 50 2.23 -16.43 2.89
C TYR A 50 2.70 -17.31 4.05
N LYS A 51 1.80 -17.76 4.93
CA LYS A 51 2.14 -18.74 5.97
C LYS A 51 2.68 -20.05 5.37
N GLU A 52 2.00 -20.58 4.36
CA GLU A 52 2.39 -21.80 3.65
C GLU A 52 3.70 -21.59 2.88
N ALA A 53 3.81 -20.50 2.13
CA ALA A 53 4.99 -20.19 1.33
C ALA A 53 6.25 -20.03 2.21
N PHE A 54 6.14 -19.35 3.36
CA PHE A 54 7.23 -19.20 4.32
C PHE A 54 7.64 -20.55 4.91
N ARG A 55 6.66 -21.37 5.32
CA ARG A 55 6.93 -22.72 5.86
C ARG A 55 7.60 -23.63 4.84
N ALA A 56 7.13 -23.63 3.60
CA ALA A 56 7.70 -24.46 2.53
C ALA A 56 9.17 -24.12 2.22
N ASN A 57 9.58 -22.87 2.46
CA ASN A 57 10.96 -22.41 2.26
C ASN A 57 11.80 -22.43 3.55
N GLY A 58 11.25 -22.93 4.66
CA GLY A 58 11.95 -22.97 5.94
C GLY A 58 12.32 -21.59 6.49
N VAL A 59 11.51 -20.56 6.18
CA VAL A 59 11.74 -19.17 6.63
C VAL A 59 10.65 -18.73 7.60
N LYS A 60 11.04 -18.03 8.65
CA LYS A 60 10.13 -17.33 9.55
C LYS A 60 10.39 -15.82 9.54
N PRO A 61 9.41 -14.97 9.91
CA PRO A 61 9.62 -13.52 9.96
C PRO A 61 10.81 -13.10 10.84
N GLU A 62 11.09 -13.84 11.91
CA GLU A 62 12.19 -13.55 12.83
C GLU A 62 13.57 -13.77 12.19
N ASP A 63 13.65 -14.53 11.10
CA ASP A 63 14.88 -14.80 10.37
C ASP A 63 15.35 -13.60 9.52
N ILE A 64 14.49 -12.59 9.34
CA ILE A 64 14.81 -11.36 8.61
C ILE A 64 15.59 -10.43 9.55
N LYS A 65 16.93 -10.46 9.47
CA LYS A 65 17.81 -9.64 10.31
C LYS A 65 18.30 -8.39 9.59
N ASN A 66 18.42 -8.43 8.27
CA ASN A 66 18.86 -7.32 7.43
C ASN A 66 18.16 -7.35 6.06
N LEU A 67 18.34 -6.32 5.23
CA LEU A 67 17.67 -6.22 3.93
C LEU A 67 18.09 -7.31 2.92
N LYS A 68 19.29 -7.90 3.06
CA LYS A 68 19.75 -8.98 2.19
C LYS A 68 18.98 -10.28 2.42
N ASP A 69 18.30 -10.43 3.56
CA ASP A 69 17.46 -11.59 3.86
C ASP A 69 16.18 -11.62 3.02
N LEU A 70 15.81 -10.52 2.35
CA LEU A 70 14.67 -10.47 1.43
C LEU A 70 14.73 -11.58 0.36
N LYS A 71 15.93 -11.97 -0.08
CA LYS A 71 16.15 -13.05 -1.05
C LYS A 71 15.65 -14.43 -0.59
N ARG A 72 15.40 -14.59 0.71
CA ARG A 72 14.87 -15.83 1.31
C ARG A 72 13.35 -15.90 1.23
N ILE A 73 12.68 -14.76 1.01
CA ILE A 73 11.22 -14.70 0.88
C ILE A 73 10.83 -15.16 -0.53
N PRO A 74 9.91 -16.12 -0.69
CA PRO A 74 9.50 -16.59 -2.01
C PRO A 74 8.76 -15.51 -2.78
N PHE A 75 8.89 -15.55 -4.11
CA PHE A 75 8.14 -14.66 -4.99
C PHE A 75 6.63 -14.91 -4.93
N THR A 76 5.84 -13.85 -5.11
CA THR A 76 4.41 -13.95 -5.38
C THR A 76 4.19 -13.77 -6.88
N THR A 77 3.56 -14.74 -7.53
CA THR A 77 3.37 -14.76 -8.99
C THR A 77 1.98 -14.26 -9.40
N ARG A 78 1.76 -14.09 -10.70
CA ARG A 78 0.43 -13.73 -11.23
C ARG A 78 -0.56 -14.88 -11.05
N GLU A 79 -0.07 -16.10 -11.12
CA GLU A 79 -0.80 -17.34 -10.97
C GLU A 79 -1.31 -17.48 -9.54
N ASP A 80 -0.47 -17.15 -8.55
CA ASP A 80 -0.88 -17.15 -7.14
C ASP A 80 -2.07 -16.21 -6.88
N LEU A 81 -2.00 -14.98 -7.44
CA LEU A 81 -3.06 -13.98 -7.32
C LEU A 81 -4.36 -14.45 -7.97
N ARG A 82 -4.28 -15.09 -9.14
CA ARG A 82 -5.46 -15.62 -9.86
C ARG A 82 -6.11 -16.79 -9.12
N ALA A 83 -5.31 -17.69 -8.56
CA ALA A 83 -5.78 -18.89 -7.86
C ALA A 83 -6.59 -18.55 -6.59
N ARG A 84 -6.31 -17.39 -5.98
CA ARG A 84 -6.89 -16.95 -4.69
C ARG A 84 -7.76 -15.71 -4.80
N TYR A 85 -8.21 -15.41 -6.02
CA TYR A 85 -9.12 -14.31 -6.29
C TYR A 85 -10.46 -14.49 -5.54
N PRO A 86 -11.11 -13.40 -5.06
CA PRO A 86 -10.60 -12.03 -4.95
C PRO A 86 -9.97 -11.71 -3.58
N TYR A 87 -10.15 -12.59 -2.59
CA TYR A 87 -9.93 -12.27 -1.18
C TYR A 87 -8.77 -13.00 -0.51
N GLY A 88 -8.17 -14.00 -1.16
CA GLY A 88 -7.22 -14.90 -0.50
C GLY A 88 -5.86 -14.27 -0.14
N PHE A 89 -5.64 -13.00 -0.50
CA PHE A 89 -4.47 -12.19 -0.10
C PHE A 89 -4.79 -11.11 0.93
N LEU A 90 -6.03 -11.03 1.42
CA LEU A 90 -6.40 -10.01 2.39
C LEU A 90 -5.71 -10.24 3.73
N ALA A 91 -4.98 -9.23 4.19
CA ALA A 91 -4.40 -9.19 5.54
C ALA A 91 -5.25 -8.35 6.52
N SER A 92 -6.49 -8.05 6.15
CA SER A 92 -7.47 -7.22 6.88
C SER A 92 -8.88 -7.81 6.70
N PRO A 93 -9.79 -7.67 7.68
CA PRO A 93 -11.17 -8.09 7.51
C PRO A 93 -11.86 -7.25 6.41
N LEU A 94 -12.79 -7.87 5.67
CA LEU A 94 -13.55 -7.21 4.59
C LEU A 94 -14.24 -5.92 5.07
N SER A 95 -14.75 -5.90 6.31
CA SER A 95 -15.41 -4.73 6.91
C SER A 95 -14.51 -3.49 7.06
N SER A 96 -13.19 -3.64 6.95
CA SER A 96 -12.22 -2.53 7.02
C SER A 96 -11.79 -2.00 5.64
N LEU A 97 -12.29 -2.62 4.57
CA LEU A 97 -11.93 -2.27 3.19
C LEU A 97 -12.95 -1.26 2.65
N VAL A 98 -12.44 -0.17 2.08
CA VAL A 98 -13.25 0.97 1.62
C VAL A 98 -13.22 1.14 0.10
N ARG A 99 -12.35 0.41 -0.60
CA ARG A 99 -12.20 0.51 -2.05
C ARG A 99 -11.72 -0.79 -2.67
N LEU A 100 -12.22 -1.09 -3.87
CA LEU A 100 -11.80 -2.18 -4.75
C LEU A 100 -11.36 -1.60 -6.08
N HIS A 101 -10.20 -2.04 -6.57
CA HIS A 101 -9.77 -1.85 -7.94
C HIS A 101 -9.49 -3.20 -8.60
N THR A 102 -9.71 -3.26 -9.90
CA THR A 102 -9.45 -4.47 -10.68
C THR A 102 -8.69 -4.15 -11.96
N SER A 103 -7.75 -5.00 -12.33
CA SER A 103 -7.15 -4.92 -13.68
C SER A 103 -8.18 -5.28 -14.75
N THR A 104 -8.04 -4.75 -15.96
CA THR A 104 -8.94 -4.97 -17.11
C THR A 104 -9.04 -6.40 -17.62
N GLY A 105 -8.24 -7.35 -17.10
CA GLY A 105 -8.52 -8.78 -17.22
C GLY A 105 -8.65 -9.29 -18.66
N THR A 106 -7.73 -8.95 -19.56
CA THR A 106 -7.82 -9.33 -20.99
C THR A 106 -7.46 -10.79 -21.28
N THR A 107 -6.92 -11.53 -20.30
CA THR A 107 -6.42 -12.91 -20.44
C THR A 107 -6.87 -13.85 -19.30
N GLY A 108 -8.01 -13.55 -18.65
CA GLY A 108 -8.60 -14.40 -17.60
C GLY A 108 -9.13 -13.63 -16.40
N LYS A 109 -9.19 -14.28 -15.22
CA LYS A 109 -9.67 -13.65 -13.97
C LYS A 109 -8.85 -12.38 -13.67
N PRO A 110 -9.50 -11.22 -13.48
CA PRO A 110 -8.79 -9.97 -13.20
C PRO A 110 -8.09 -10.05 -11.84
N LYS A 111 -7.05 -9.24 -11.64
CA LYS A 111 -6.46 -9.04 -10.31
C LYS A 111 -7.36 -8.09 -9.53
N ALA A 112 -7.79 -8.46 -8.32
CA ALA A 112 -8.48 -7.58 -7.39
C ALA A 112 -7.48 -7.04 -6.36
N VAL A 113 -7.54 -5.74 -6.09
CA VAL A 113 -6.79 -5.08 -5.03
C VAL A 113 -7.79 -4.30 -4.19
N LEU A 114 -7.79 -4.57 -2.89
CA LEU A 114 -8.69 -3.94 -1.94
C LEU A 114 -7.88 -3.11 -0.94
N PHE A 115 -8.41 -1.94 -0.61
CA PHE A 115 -7.70 -0.93 0.18
C PHE A 115 -8.48 -0.62 1.45
N THR A 116 -7.76 -0.53 2.57
CA THR A 116 -8.27 0.15 3.78
C THR A 116 -8.20 1.66 3.60
N GLN A 117 -8.90 2.44 4.43
CA GLN A 117 -8.80 3.91 4.39
C GLN A 117 -7.36 4.38 4.53
N LYS A 118 -6.58 3.72 5.40
CA LYS A 118 -5.17 4.04 5.59
C LYS A 118 -4.34 3.85 4.31
N ASP A 119 -4.64 2.83 3.52
CA ASP A 119 -3.93 2.58 2.27
C ASP A 119 -4.26 3.67 1.24
N ILE A 120 -5.50 4.17 1.21
CA ILE A 120 -5.91 5.31 0.38
C ILE A 120 -5.18 6.59 0.81
N ASP A 121 -5.13 6.88 2.11
CA ASP A 121 -4.42 8.06 2.63
C ASP A 121 -2.92 8.00 2.29
N GLN A 122 -2.32 6.82 2.34
CA GLN A 122 -0.92 6.60 1.96
C GLN A 122 -0.70 6.77 0.46
N ALA A 123 -1.59 6.26 -0.38
CA ALA A 123 -1.53 6.45 -1.83
C ALA A 123 -1.60 7.94 -2.19
N ALA A 124 -2.54 8.69 -1.60
CA ALA A 124 -2.68 10.13 -1.80
C ALA A 124 -1.40 10.89 -1.40
N GLN A 125 -0.75 10.52 -0.29
CA GLN A 125 0.52 11.11 0.13
C GLN A 125 1.65 10.83 -0.86
N LEU A 126 1.74 9.62 -1.40
CA LEU A 126 2.75 9.26 -2.40
C LEU A 126 2.53 9.99 -3.72
N ILE A 127 1.28 10.08 -4.20
CA ILE A 127 0.93 10.83 -5.41
C ILE A 127 1.26 12.32 -5.23
N THR A 128 0.90 12.89 -4.08
CA THR A 128 1.24 14.28 -3.74
C THR A 128 2.76 14.51 -3.76
N ARG A 129 3.55 13.58 -3.21
CA ARG A 129 5.01 13.64 -3.26
C ARG A 129 5.54 13.59 -4.69
N SER A 130 5.02 12.69 -5.51
CA SER A 130 5.41 12.58 -6.93
C SER A 130 5.10 13.85 -7.71
N MET A 131 3.93 14.46 -7.49
CA MET A 131 3.56 15.74 -8.10
C MET A 131 4.48 16.88 -7.65
N LYS A 132 4.76 16.98 -6.35
CA LYS A 132 5.70 17.99 -5.83
C LYS A 132 7.11 17.85 -6.42
N MET A 133 7.57 16.62 -6.63
CA MET A 133 8.88 16.34 -7.24
C MET A 133 8.97 16.86 -8.69
N THR A 134 7.85 17.00 -9.40
CA THR A 134 7.82 17.59 -10.75
C THR A 134 7.61 19.11 -10.74
N GLY A 135 7.70 19.76 -9.57
CA GLY A 135 7.52 21.20 -9.41
C GLY A 135 6.07 21.65 -9.20
N ALA A 136 5.11 20.73 -9.14
CA ALA A 136 3.71 21.10 -8.94
C ALA A 136 3.48 21.67 -7.53
N GLY A 137 2.69 22.74 -7.46
CA GLY A 137 2.37 23.51 -6.26
C GLY A 137 0.87 23.67 -6.03
N PRO A 138 0.49 24.29 -4.90
CA PRO A 138 -0.91 24.52 -4.54
C PRO A 138 -1.64 25.51 -5.46
N GLU A 139 -0.90 26.33 -6.21
CA GLU A 139 -1.46 27.34 -7.12
C GLU A 139 -1.68 26.80 -8.55
N ASP A 140 -1.29 25.56 -8.83
CA ASP A 140 -1.42 24.97 -10.16
C ASP A 140 -2.83 24.43 -10.43
N VAL A 141 -3.27 24.54 -11.69
CA VAL A 141 -4.49 23.90 -12.18
C VAL A 141 -4.15 22.52 -12.76
N PHE A 142 -4.62 21.44 -12.11
CA PHE A 142 -4.37 20.07 -12.55
C PHE A 142 -5.55 19.48 -13.32
N GLN A 143 -5.35 19.19 -14.61
CA GLN A 143 -6.29 18.44 -15.43
C GLN A 143 -5.98 16.94 -15.36
N ASN A 144 -6.80 16.17 -14.64
CA ASN A 144 -6.67 14.72 -14.62
C ASN A 144 -7.36 14.08 -15.83
N MET A 145 -6.58 13.61 -16.80
CA MET A 145 -7.09 12.94 -18.00
C MET A 145 -7.15 11.40 -17.87
N MET A 146 -6.91 10.87 -16.67
CA MET A 146 -7.02 9.43 -16.40
C MET A 146 -8.48 9.02 -16.28
N SER A 147 -8.80 7.80 -16.73
CA SER A 147 -10.15 7.24 -16.54
C SER A 147 -10.43 6.93 -15.06
N TYR A 148 -11.62 7.30 -14.60
CA TYR A 148 -12.11 6.96 -13.27
C TYR A 148 -12.92 5.66 -13.30
N GLY A 149 -12.81 4.85 -12.25
CA GLY A 149 -13.51 3.57 -12.12
C GLY A 149 -12.64 2.50 -11.49
N LEU A 150 -12.70 1.26 -12.00
CA LEU A 150 -11.95 0.13 -11.47
C LEU A 150 -10.44 0.21 -11.74
N PHE A 151 -10.02 1.06 -12.67
CA PHE A 151 -8.61 1.36 -12.93
C PHE A 151 -7.98 2.16 -11.79
N THR A 152 -6.78 1.75 -11.35
CA THR A 152 -6.08 2.39 -10.22
C THR A 152 -5.46 3.74 -10.56
N GLY A 153 -5.36 4.11 -11.84
CA GLY A 153 -4.70 5.36 -12.24
C GLY A 153 -5.56 6.61 -12.06
N GLY A 154 -6.86 6.47 -11.80
CA GLY A 154 -7.74 7.58 -11.40
C GLY A 154 -7.83 7.80 -9.89
N LEU A 155 -6.90 7.23 -9.12
CA LEU A 155 -6.85 7.24 -7.65
C LEU A 155 -6.05 8.43 -7.13
#